data_AF-A0A536T9H3-F1
#
_entry.id   AF-A0A536T9H3-F1
#
_cell.length_a   1.000
_cell.length_b   1.000
_cell.length_c   1.000
_cell.angle_alpha   90.00
_cell.angle_beta   90.00
_cell.angle_gamma   90.00
#
_symmetry.space_group_name_H-M   'P 1'
#
loop_
_entity.id
_entity.type
_entity.pdbx_description
1 polymer ?
#
loop_
_entity_poly.entity_id
_entity_poly.type
_entity_poly.pdbx_seq_one_letter_code
_entity_poly.pdbx_strand_id
1 'polypeptide(L)'
;MVMGNFQALPDGDSSARPTAQLTEVTAEEVSLLVDGELDADRVDRVCRGLRERAAVETWVCYHVIGDSLRGQCALRAGFSGRFSAQLDSEPTVLAPPRPRPAPAAVALAIAASVAAVGVVGWIALATMPVPPEAVATAQQAGAVRPADARRPVVNEYLLAHQEYSPTTAIQGVRPYLRAVAADDQDAPR
;
A
#
# COMPACT_ATOMS: atom_id res chain seq x y z
N MET A 1 -44.20 -44.37 -21.70
CA MET A 1 -44.25 -44.60 -20.25
C MET A 1 -43.81 -46.02 -19.96
N VAL A 2 -42.51 -46.22 -19.73
CA VAL A 2 -41.94 -47.37 -19.02
C VAL A 2 -40.68 -46.84 -18.32
N MET A 3 -40.71 -46.84 -16.99
CA MET A 3 -39.61 -46.51 -16.10
C MET A 3 -38.56 -47.62 -16.09
N GLY A 4 -37.29 -47.25 -15.95
CA GLY A 4 -36.19 -48.13 -15.55
C GLY A 4 -35.08 -47.26 -14.97
N ASN A 5 -35.25 -46.75 -13.76
CA ASN A 5 -34.83 -47.30 -12.46
C ASN A 5 -33.32 -47.15 -12.22
N PHE A 6 -33.01 -46.13 -11.41
CA PHE A 6 -31.72 -45.88 -10.79
C PHE A 6 -31.34 -47.05 -9.89
N GLN A 7 -30.12 -47.57 -10.03
CA GLN A 7 -29.52 -48.44 -9.03
C GLN A 7 -28.08 -47.98 -8.79
N ALA A 8 -27.85 -47.47 -7.58
CA ALA A 8 -26.55 -47.12 -7.03
C ALA A 8 -26.23 -48.08 -5.88
N LEU A 9 -25.00 -48.62 -5.82
CA LEU A 9 -24.17 -48.90 -4.63
C LEU A 9 -22.86 -49.66 -5.02
N PRO A 10 -21.82 -49.74 -4.15
CA PRO A 10 -20.87 -48.68 -3.80
C PRO A 10 -19.39 -49.11 -3.95
N ASP A 11 -18.50 -48.14 -3.69
CA ASP A 11 -17.13 -48.25 -3.13
C ASP A 11 -16.13 -49.19 -3.79
N GLY A 12 -15.40 -48.64 -4.77
CA GLY A 12 -14.04 -49.02 -5.09
C GLY A 12 -13.08 -47.90 -4.71
N ASP A 13 -12.32 -48.09 -3.65
CA ASP A 13 -11.15 -47.30 -3.25
C ASP A 13 -10.28 -46.98 -4.48
N SER A 14 -10.32 -45.72 -4.91
CA SER A 14 -9.27 -45.12 -5.72
C SER A 14 -8.75 -43.93 -4.94
N SER A 15 -7.83 -44.24 -4.04
CA SER A 15 -6.68 -43.42 -3.70
C SER A 15 -5.88 -43.05 -4.96
N ALA A 16 -6.51 -42.25 -5.84
CA ALA A 16 -5.84 -41.55 -6.91
C ALA A 16 -5.16 -40.31 -6.30
N ARG A 17 -3.83 -40.31 -6.36
CA ARG A 17 -2.96 -39.16 -6.13
C ARG A 17 -3.59 -37.87 -6.70
N PRO A 18 -3.39 -36.70 -6.09
CA PRO A 18 -3.73 -35.43 -6.72
C PRO A 18 -2.78 -35.22 -7.91
N THR A 19 -3.12 -35.81 -9.05
CA THR A 19 -2.59 -35.45 -10.35
C THR A 19 -3.07 -34.03 -10.62
N ALA A 20 -2.11 -33.13 -10.80
CA ALA A 20 -2.25 -31.76 -11.23
C ALA A 20 -3.59 -31.48 -11.94
N GLN A 21 -4.38 -30.55 -11.39
CA GLN A 21 -5.54 -29.95 -12.04
C GLN A 21 -5.06 -29.27 -13.34
N LEU A 22 -5.05 -30.06 -14.41
CA LEU A 22 -4.75 -29.68 -15.78
C LEU A 22 -5.93 -28.85 -16.27
N THR A 23 -5.72 -27.54 -16.42
CA THR A 23 -6.13 -26.69 -17.57
C THR A 23 -7.48 -26.87 -18.26
N GLU A 24 -8.43 -27.64 -17.73
CA GLU A 24 -9.72 -27.86 -18.34
C GLU A 24 -10.65 -26.70 -17.95
N VAL A 25 -11.09 -25.95 -18.96
CA VAL A 25 -12.03 -24.85 -18.77
C VAL A 25 -13.42 -25.44 -18.57
N THR A 26 -14.05 -25.14 -17.43
CA THR A 26 -15.39 -25.66 -17.14
C THR A 26 -16.47 -24.88 -17.90
N ALA A 27 -17.63 -25.50 -18.11
CA ALA A 27 -18.77 -24.82 -18.72
C ALA A 27 -19.26 -23.60 -17.92
N GLU A 28 -19.14 -23.63 -16.59
CA GLU A 28 -19.41 -22.50 -15.71
C GLU A 28 -18.44 -21.34 -15.97
N GLU A 29 -17.14 -21.63 -16.13
CA GLU A 29 -16.15 -20.61 -16.47
C GLU A 29 -16.40 -19.97 -17.84
N VAL A 30 -16.85 -20.77 -18.82
CA VAL A 30 -17.30 -20.24 -20.12
C VAL A 30 -18.51 -19.34 -19.92
N SER A 31 -19.50 -19.73 -19.11
CA SER A 31 -20.68 -18.91 -18.84
C SER A 31 -20.32 -17.57 -18.18
N LEU A 32 -19.49 -17.60 -17.13
CA LEU A 32 -19.00 -16.39 -16.46
C LEU A 32 -18.27 -15.47 -17.43
N LEU A 33 -17.48 -16.04 -18.34
CA LEU A 33 -16.79 -15.25 -19.37
C LEU A 33 -17.75 -14.66 -20.41
N VAL A 34 -18.76 -15.43 -20.85
CA VAL A 34 -19.79 -14.95 -21.80
C VAL A 34 -20.57 -13.77 -21.21
N ASP A 35 -20.91 -13.83 -19.92
CA ASP A 35 -21.67 -12.79 -19.23
C ASP A 35 -20.80 -11.61 -18.74
N GLY A 36 -19.46 -11.76 -18.75
CA GLY A 36 -18.53 -10.74 -18.27
C GLY A 36 -18.33 -10.71 -16.75
N GLU A 37 -18.78 -11.76 -16.05
CA GLU A 37 -18.76 -11.92 -14.59
C GLU A 37 -17.52 -12.70 -14.10
N LEU A 38 -16.53 -12.93 -14.97
CA LEU A 38 -15.30 -13.64 -14.61
C LEU A 38 -14.27 -12.70 -13.96
N ASP A 39 -13.70 -13.12 -12.83
CA ASP A 39 -12.64 -12.37 -12.13
C ASP A 39 -11.45 -12.06 -13.06
N ALA A 40 -10.90 -10.85 -12.95
CA ALA A 40 -9.79 -10.38 -13.80
C ALA A 40 -8.58 -11.33 -13.79
N ASP A 41 -8.27 -11.94 -12.65
CA ASP A 41 -7.14 -12.88 -12.49
C ASP A 41 -7.37 -14.24 -13.19
N ARG A 42 -8.63 -14.54 -13.56
CA ARG A 42 -9.02 -15.80 -14.20
C ARG A 42 -9.22 -15.66 -15.70
N VAL A 43 -9.52 -14.46 -16.21
CA VAL A 43 -9.74 -14.18 -17.64
C VAL A 43 -8.62 -14.74 -18.51
N ASP A 44 -7.37 -14.43 -18.20
CA ASP A 44 -6.21 -14.88 -19.00
C ASP A 44 -6.07 -16.42 -19.05
N ARG A 45 -6.48 -17.11 -17.99
CA ARG A 45 -6.45 -18.58 -17.92
C ARG A 45 -7.54 -19.18 -18.79
N VAL A 46 -8.78 -18.71 -18.62
CA VAL A 46 -9.95 -19.20 -19.36
C VAL A 46 -9.81 -18.89 -20.84
N CYS A 47 -9.36 -17.69 -21.21
CA CYS A 47 -9.07 -17.31 -22.60
C CYS A 47 -7.99 -18.19 -23.25
N ARG A 48 -7.02 -18.68 -22.48
CA ARG A 48 -6.01 -19.61 -23.01
C ARG A 48 -6.59 -21.00 -23.26
N GLY A 49 -7.49 -21.46 -22.39
CA GLY A 49 -8.19 -22.73 -22.54
C GLY A 49 -9.30 -22.72 -23.59
N LEU A 50 -9.84 -21.55 -23.97
CA LEU A 50 -10.73 -21.37 -25.13
C LEU A 50 -10.10 -21.72 -26.49
N ARG A 51 -8.85 -22.20 -26.52
CA ARG A 51 -8.22 -22.81 -27.71
C ARG A 51 -8.62 -24.29 -27.88
N GLU A 52 -9.09 -24.93 -26.82
CA GLU A 52 -9.51 -26.32 -26.83
C GLU A 52 -10.87 -26.46 -27.49
N ARG A 53 -11.02 -27.52 -28.30
CA ARG A 53 -12.21 -27.73 -29.12
C ARG A 53 -13.50 -27.80 -28.28
N ALA A 54 -13.46 -28.49 -27.13
CA ALA A 54 -14.61 -28.61 -26.23
C ALA A 54 -15.07 -27.24 -25.69
N ALA A 55 -14.13 -26.40 -25.24
CA ALA A 55 -14.43 -25.07 -24.74
C ALA A 55 -15.01 -24.15 -25.82
N VAL A 56 -14.49 -24.23 -27.06
CA VAL A 56 -15.05 -23.50 -28.21
C VAL A 56 -16.47 -23.96 -28.54
N GLU A 57 -16.72 -25.27 -28.52
CA GLU A 57 -18.06 -25.83 -28.79
C GLU A 57 -19.09 -25.34 -27.76
N THR A 58 -18.72 -25.30 -26.47
CA THR A 58 -19.57 -24.71 -25.41
C THR A 58 -19.80 -23.22 -25.62
N TRP A 59 -18.73 -22.45 -25.90
CA TRP A 59 -18.82 -21.01 -26.17
C TRP A 59 -19.78 -20.71 -27.33
N VAL A 60 -19.66 -21.43 -28.44
CA VAL A 60 -20.55 -21.29 -29.60
C VAL A 60 -21.98 -21.66 -29.24
N CYS A 61 -22.19 -22.75 -28.51
CA CYS A 61 -23.53 -23.17 -28.09
C CYS A 61 -24.25 -22.07 -27.29
N TYR A 62 -23.57 -21.44 -26.32
CA TYR A 62 -24.15 -20.38 -25.50
C TYR A 62 -24.51 -19.13 -26.30
N HIS A 63 -23.64 -18.70 -27.23
CA HIS A 63 -23.97 -17.58 -28.12
C HIS A 63 -25.15 -17.91 -29.04
N VAL A 64 -25.19 -19.10 -29.64
CA VAL A 64 -26.32 -19.50 -30.52
C VAL A 64 -27.65 -19.54 -29.77
N ILE A 65 -27.66 -20.04 -28.53
CA ILE A 65 -28.86 -20.00 -27.66
C ILE A 65 -29.25 -18.53 -27.40
N GLY A 66 -28.30 -17.69 -27.01
CA GLY A 66 -28.54 -16.28 -26.72
C GLY A 66 -29.07 -15.49 -27.93
N ASP A 67 -28.51 -15.72 -29.11
CA ASP A 67 -28.91 -15.09 -30.36
C ASP A 67 -30.32 -15.55 -30.77
N SER A 68 -30.63 -16.84 -30.60
CA SER A 68 -31.95 -17.40 -30.85
C SER A 68 -33.02 -16.78 -29.94
N LEU A 69 -32.72 -16.61 -28.65
CA LEU A 69 -33.62 -15.96 -27.68
C LEU A 69 -33.87 -14.48 -28.00
N ARG A 70 -32.87 -13.81 -28.59
CA ARG A 70 -32.96 -12.40 -29.02
C ARG A 70 -33.57 -12.21 -30.41
N GLY A 71 -33.93 -13.29 -31.11
CA GLY A 71 -34.46 -13.24 -32.47
C GLY A 71 -33.43 -12.79 -33.52
N GLN A 72 -32.13 -12.96 -33.24
CA GLN A 72 -31.07 -12.63 -34.19
C GLN A 72 -30.93 -13.74 -35.23
N CYS A 73 -30.75 -13.36 -36.51
CA CYS A 73 -30.61 -14.34 -37.58
C CYS A 73 -29.23 -15.00 -37.57
N ALA A 74 -29.21 -16.31 -37.86
CA ALA A 74 -27.98 -17.06 -38.06
C ALA A 74 -27.13 -16.47 -39.19
N LEU A 75 -25.82 -16.43 -38.97
CA LEU A 75 -24.86 -16.02 -39.99
C LEU A 75 -24.89 -16.97 -41.19
N ARG A 76 -24.60 -16.44 -42.39
CA ARG A 76 -24.49 -17.26 -43.61
C ARG A 76 -23.49 -18.39 -43.40
N ALA A 77 -23.84 -19.61 -43.84
CA ALA A 77 -22.96 -20.76 -43.78
C ALA A 77 -21.53 -20.45 -44.28
N GLY A 78 -20.54 -20.93 -43.54
CA GLY A 78 -19.12 -20.67 -43.80
C GLY A 78 -18.64 -19.25 -43.48
N PHE A 79 -19.44 -18.43 -42.77
CA PHE A 79 -19.02 -17.09 -42.34
C PHE A 79 -17.69 -17.12 -41.58
N SER A 80 -17.57 -17.93 -40.53
CA SER A 80 -16.36 -17.98 -39.69
C SER A 80 -15.11 -18.36 -40.48
N GLY A 81 -15.23 -19.26 -41.46
CA GLY A 81 -14.12 -19.63 -42.34
C GLY A 81 -13.68 -18.49 -43.27
N ARG A 82 -14.63 -17.78 -43.89
CA ARG A 82 -14.32 -16.59 -44.71
C ARG A 82 -13.74 -15.46 -43.86
N PHE A 83 -14.29 -15.24 -42.67
CA PHE A 83 -13.81 -14.23 -41.72
C PHE A 83 -12.37 -14.53 -41.29
N SER A 84 -12.07 -15.77 -40.89
CA SER A 84 -10.70 -16.19 -40.54
C SER A 84 -9.73 -16.02 -41.71
N ALA A 85 -10.12 -16.42 -42.92
CA ALA A 85 -9.27 -16.27 -44.10
C ALA A 85 -8.98 -14.80 -44.43
N GLN A 86 -9.98 -13.91 -44.23
CA GLN A 86 -9.79 -12.48 -44.41
C GLN A 86 -8.87 -11.89 -43.34
N LEU A 87 -9.04 -12.27 -42.07
CA LEU A 87 -8.16 -11.86 -40.97
C LEU A 87 -6.71 -12.29 -41.18
N ASP A 88 -6.48 -13.52 -41.66
CA ASP A 88 -5.14 -14.02 -41.95
C ASP A 88 -4.44 -13.22 -43.06
N SER A 89 -5.22 -12.56 -43.94
CA SER A 89 -4.69 -11.69 -44.99
C SER A 89 -4.41 -10.26 -44.53
N GLU A 90 -4.84 -9.88 -43.32
CA GLU A 90 -4.62 -8.54 -42.79
C GLU A 90 -3.18 -8.38 -42.27
N PRO A 91 -2.51 -7.26 -42.56
CA PRO A 91 -1.21 -6.98 -41.98
C PRO A 91 -1.35 -6.87 -40.45
N THR A 92 -0.58 -7.63 -39.69
CA THR A 92 -0.62 -7.60 -38.23
C THR A 92 -0.27 -6.20 -37.72
N VAL A 93 -1.29 -5.43 -37.33
CA VAL A 93 -1.10 -4.14 -36.67
C VAL A 93 -0.68 -4.41 -35.23
N LEU A 94 0.62 -4.31 -34.96
CA LEU A 94 1.14 -4.39 -33.60
C LEU A 94 0.58 -3.21 -32.81
N ALA A 95 -0.31 -3.49 -31.86
CA ALA A 95 -0.76 -2.48 -30.91
C ALA A 95 0.46 -1.86 -30.21
N PRO A 96 0.46 -0.54 -29.93
CA PRO A 96 1.54 0.10 -29.18
C PRO A 96 1.77 -0.67 -27.88
N PRO A 97 3.02 -1.00 -27.54
CA PRO A 97 3.31 -1.71 -26.30
C PRO A 97 2.76 -0.90 -25.13
N ARG A 98 2.17 -1.59 -24.14
CA ARG A 98 1.73 -0.95 -22.90
C ARG A 98 2.92 -0.19 -22.30
N PRO A 99 2.77 1.09 -21.92
CA PRO A 99 3.85 1.85 -21.33
C PRO A 99 4.28 1.14 -20.04
N ARG A 100 5.55 0.74 -19.97
CA ARG A 100 6.13 0.23 -18.73
C ARG A 100 6.35 1.42 -17.79
N PRO A 101 6.14 1.26 -16.47
CA PRO A 101 6.46 2.32 -15.52
C PRO A 101 7.93 2.71 -15.70
N ALA A 102 8.20 4.02 -15.80
CA ALA A 102 9.56 4.53 -15.92
C ALA A 102 10.38 4.06 -14.69
N PRO A 103 11.68 3.77 -14.85
CA PRO A 103 12.53 3.33 -13.73
C PRO A 103 12.50 4.33 -12.56
N ALA A 104 12.34 5.63 -12.86
CA ALA A 104 12.15 6.67 -11.86
C ALA A 104 10.87 6.50 -11.01
N ALA A 105 9.76 6.07 -11.63
CA ALA A 105 8.51 5.82 -10.91
C ALA A 105 8.65 4.62 -9.95
N VAL A 106 9.36 3.58 -10.37
CA VAL A 106 9.67 2.42 -9.52
C VAL A 106 10.59 2.84 -8.36
N ALA A 107 11.65 3.60 -8.64
CA ALA A 107 12.55 4.10 -7.62
C ALA A 107 11.83 5.00 -6.60
N LEU A 108 10.92 5.88 -7.07
CA LEU A 108 10.12 6.73 -6.19
C LEU A 108 9.16 5.91 -5.32
N ALA A 109 8.52 4.88 -5.87
CA ALA A 109 7.67 3.98 -5.09
C ALA A 109 8.44 3.29 -3.97
N ILE A 110 9.65 2.78 -4.27
CA ILE A 110 10.54 2.17 -3.27
C ILE A 110 10.93 3.21 -2.21
N ALA A 111 11.35 4.40 -2.62
CA ALA A 111 11.73 5.47 -1.69
C ALA A 111 10.56 5.89 -0.79
N ALA A 112 9.35 5.99 -1.35
CA ALA A 112 8.13 6.28 -0.60
C ALA A 112 7.82 5.18 0.42
N SER A 113 7.96 3.90 0.05
CA SER A 113 7.79 2.79 1.00
C SER A 113 8.79 2.84 2.15
N VAL A 114 10.08 3.11 1.87
CA VAL A 114 11.11 3.24 2.91
C VAL A 114 10.83 4.43 3.81
N ALA A 115 10.44 5.58 3.24
CA ALA A 115 10.08 6.77 4.01
C ALA A 115 8.87 6.52 4.92
N ALA A 116 7.83 5.86 4.41
CA ALA A 116 6.65 5.51 5.21
C ALA A 116 7.01 4.62 6.40
N VAL A 117 7.82 3.57 6.20
CA VAL A 117 8.32 2.70 7.29
C VAL A 117 9.16 3.50 8.29
N GLY A 118 10.01 4.42 7.81
CA GLY A 118 10.81 5.30 8.66
C GLY A 118 9.96 6.21 9.55
N VAL A 119 8.93 6.85 9.00
CA VAL A 119 7.99 7.69 9.76
C VAL A 119 7.25 6.88 10.81
N VAL A 120 6.75 5.69 10.46
CA VAL A 120 6.08 4.79 11.41
C VAL A 120 7.03 4.38 12.54
N GLY A 121 8.28 4.02 12.22
CA GLY A 121 9.30 3.67 13.21
C GLY A 121 9.65 4.83 14.14
N TRP A 122 9.75 6.06 13.61
CA TRP A 122 10.00 7.26 14.41
C TRP A 122 8.85 7.53 15.40
N ILE A 123 7.60 7.46 14.94
CA ILE A 123 6.42 7.64 15.81
C ILE A 123 6.38 6.56 16.88
N ALA A 124 6.67 5.30 16.54
CA ALA A 124 6.73 4.21 17.50
C ALA A 124 7.77 4.49 18.60
N LEU A 125 8.97 4.94 18.23
CA LEU A 125 10.01 5.30 19.20
C LEU A 125 9.62 6.52 20.06
N ALA A 126 9.05 7.56 19.46
CA ALA A 126 8.64 8.77 20.16
C ALA A 126 7.47 8.56 21.14
N THR A 127 6.65 7.53 20.91
CA THR A 127 5.51 7.18 21.76
C THR A 127 5.82 6.08 22.77
N MET A 128 7.03 5.49 22.76
CA MET A 128 7.40 4.50 23.76
C MET A 128 7.46 5.14 25.15
N PRO A 129 6.80 4.55 26.16
CA PRO A 129 6.90 5.03 27.53
C PRO A 129 8.34 4.85 28.03
N VAL A 130 8.96 5.95 28.45
CA VAL A 130 10.30 5.93 29.06
C VAL A 130 10.19 5.29 30.45
N PRO A 131 11.03 4.30 30.80
CA PRO A 131 10.99 3.68 32.11
C PRO A 131 11.39 4.71 33.19
N PRO A 132 10.75 4.68 34.37
CA PRO A 132 10.95 5.68 35.42
C PRO A 132 12.41 5.78 35.91
N GLU A 133 13.17 4.69 35.85
CA GLU A 133 14.60 4.63 36.19
C GLU A 133 15.51 5.43 35.24
N ALA A 134 15.15 5.53 33.95
CA ALA A 134 15.88 6.34 32.99
C ALA A 134 15.66 7.84 33.23
N VAL A 135 14.46 8.22 33.71
CA VAL A 135 14.14 9.60 34.09
C VAL A 135 14.91 10.01 35.35
N ALA A 136 15.01 9.14 36.35
CA ALA A 136 15.78 9.40 37.57
C ALA A 136 17.28 9.61 37.30
N THR A 137 17.86 8.81 36.40
CA THR A 137 19.29 8.92 36.02
C THR A 137 19.57 10.24 35.28
N ALA A 138 18.69 10.70 34.40
CA ALA A 138 18.82 11.98 33.71
C ALA A 138 18.69 13.18 34.67
N GLN A 139 17.84 13.09 35.69
CA GLN A 139 17.70 14.13 36.72
C GLN A 139 18.94 14.23 37.61
N GLN A 140 19.60 13.11 37.92
CA GLN A 140 20.87 13.08 38.65
C GLN A 140 22.02 13.70 37.83
N ALA A 141 22.05 13.49 36.51
CA ALA A 141 23.03 14.12 35.62
C ALA A 141 22.85 15.64 35.53
N GLY A 142 21.61 16.14 35.57
CA GLY A 142 21.32 17.58 35.61
C GLY A 142 21.60 18.26 36.98
N ALA A 143 21.76 17.47 38.04
CA ALA A 143 22.05 17.98 39.39
C ALA A 143 23.52 18.33 39.62
N VAL A 144 24.42 17.95 38.70
CA VAL A 144 25.82 18.39 38.71
C VAL A 144 25.88 19.81 38.12
N ARG A 145 25.67 20.82 38.98
CA ARG A 145 26.02 22.21 38.63
C ARG A 145 27.54 22.32 38.55
N PRO A 146 28.15 22.78 37.43
CA PRO A 146 29.53 23.21 37.47
C PRO A 146 29.64 24.35 38.49
N ALA A 147 30.62 24.27 39.40
CA ALA A 147 30.91 25.36 40.31
C ALA A 147 31.46 26.54 39.48
N ASP A 148 30.58 27.47 39.11
CA ASP A 148 30.94 28.73 38.47
C ASP A 148 31.70 29.60 39.49
N ALA A 149 33.02 29.45 39.55
CA ALA A 149 33.93 30.29 40.34
C ALA A 149 34.14 31.67 39.67
N ARG A 150 33.08 32.31 39.18
CA ARG A 150 33.16 33.66 38.59
C ARG A 150 32.72 34.67 39.64
N ARG A 151 33.69 35.40 40.21
CA ARG A 151 33.40 36.60 41.02
C ARG A 151 32.47 37.53 40.24
N PRO A 152 31.38 38.05 40.85
CA PRO A 152 30.57 39.07 40.21
C PRO A 152 31.39 40.36 40.18
N VAL A 153 32.05 40.65 39.05
CA VAL A 153 32.58 41.99 38.80
C VAL A 153 31.37 42.85 38.48
N VAL A 154 30.97 43.67 39.45
CA VAL A 154 29.88 44.64 39.29
C VAL A 154 30.41 45.72 38.34
N ASN A 155 29.94 45.71 37.09
CA ASN A 155 30.31 46.73 36.13
C ASN A 155 29.33 47.89 36.25
N GLU A 156 29.74 48.93 36.98
CA GLU A 156 28.94 50.15 37.25
C GLU A 156 28.46 50.83 35.95
N TYR A 157 29.24 50.75 34.86
CA TYR A 157 28.82 51.23 33.55
C TYR A 157 27.60 50.48 33.00
N LEU A 158 27.52 49.16 33.22
CA LEU A 158 26.36 48.36 32.77
C LEU A 158 25.11 48.62 33.61
N LEU A 159 25.27 48.91 34.91
CA LEU A 159 24.17 49.33 35.78
C LEU A 159 23.57 50.67 35.32
N ALA A 160 24.42 51.68 35.07
CA ALA A 160 23.97 52.96 34.55
C ALA A 160 23.30 52.81 33.17
N HIS A 161 23.81 51.93 32.31
CA HIS A 161 23.22 51.72 30.98
C HIS A 161 21.85 51.01 31.03
N GLN A 162 21.59 50.18 32.04
CA GLN A 162 20.28 49.54 32.23
C GLN A 162 19.20 50.50 32.72
N GLU A 163 19.56 51.50 33.53
CA GLU A 163 18.62 52.49 34.05
C GLU A 163 18.01 53.36 32.94
N TYR A 164 18.79 53.64 31.89
CA TYR A 164 18.37 54.51 30.77
C TYR A 164 17.89 53.77 29.52
N SER A 165 17.94 52.43 29.49
CA SER A 165 17.45 51.63 28.37
C SER A 165 16.48 50.54 28.85
N PRO A 166 15.20 50.89 29.13
CA PRO A 166 14.18 49.90 29.39
C PRO A 166 13.93 49.11 28.10
N THR A 167 14.57 47.95 27.96
CA THR A 167 14.22 46.99 26.91
C THR A 167 12.74 46.68 27.07
N THR A 168 11.94 47.16 26.13
CA THR A 168 10.52 46.88 26.01
C THR A 168 10.30 45.39 26.18
N ALA A 169 9.53 45.02 27.20
CA ALA A 169 9.11 43.66 27.44
C ALA A 169 8.30 43.18 26.23
N ILE A 170 8.94 42.47 25.30
CA ILE A 170 8.22 41.61 24.36
C ILE A 170 7.65 40.46 25.19
N GLN A 171 6.40 40.65 25.57
CA GLN A 171 5.41 39.71 26.08
C GLN A 171 5.75 38.25 25.73
N GLY A 172 6.20 37.46 26.72
CA GLY A 172 6.26 36.00 26.57
C GLY A 172 7.31 35.21 27.34
N VAL A 173 8.36 35.84 27.88
CA VAL A 173 9.40 35.10 28.63
C VAL A 173 9.58 35.71 30.02
N ARG A 174 9.30 34.91 31.06
CA ARG A 174 9.40 35.30 32.46
C ARG A 174 10.85 35.73 32.80
N PRO A 175 11.07 36.87 33.47
CA PRO A 175 12.42 37.29 33.85
C PRO A 175 12.95 36.38 34.95
N TYR A 176 14.15 35.83 34.75
CA TYR A 176 14.89 35.18 35.83
C TYR A 176 15.32 36.25 36.84
N LEU A 177 14.67 36.27 38.01
CA LEU A 177 15.16 36.97 39.18
C LEU A 177 16.55 36.43 39.53
N ARG A 178 17.59 37.27 39.41
CA ARG A 178 18.87 37.05 40.08
C ARG A 178 18.86 37.88 41.36
N ALA A 179 18.67 37.21 42.49
CA ALA A 179 18.85 37.82 43.80
C ALA A 179 20.32 38.27 43.94
N VAL A 180 20.53 39.56 44.20
CA VAL A 180 21.82 40.10 44.65
C VAL A 180 21.70 40.26 46.16
N ALA A 181 22.50 39.50 46.89
CA ALA A 181 22.71 39.71 48.32
C ALA A 181 23.61 40.94 48.50
N ALA A 182 23.15 41.92 49.28
CA ALA A 182 24.01 42.97 49.80
C ALA A 182 24.72 42.39 51.03
N ASP A 183 26.06 42.40 51.03
CA ASP A 183 26.85 42.19 52.23
C ASP A 183 27.26 43.57 52.74
N ASP A 184 26.84 43.87 53.97
CA ASP A 184 27.16 45.11 54.67
C ASP A 184 28.42 44.84 55.48
N GLN A 185 29.58 45.23 54.95
CA GLN A 185 30.83 45.20 55.68
C GLN A 185 31.65 46.48 55.47
N ASP A 186 31.94 47.07 56.62
CA ASP A 186 33.02 47.99 56.98
C ASP A 186 32.78 49.51 56.91
N ALA A 187 32.52 50.05 58.12
CA ALA A 187 33.04 51.33 58.58
C ALA A 187 34.57 51.41 58.42
N PRO A 188 35.19 52.61 58.33
CA PRO A 188 35.84 53.09 59.56
C PRO A 188 36.02 54.62 59.72
N ARG A 189 36.24 54.97 61.01
CA ARG A 189 36.86 56.16 61.63
C ARG A 189 35.97 57.35 61.99
#